data_AF-A0A377CXE4-F1
#
_entry.id   AF-A0A377CXE4-F1
#
_cell.length_a   1.000
_cell.length_b   1.000
_cell.length_c   1.000
_cell.angle_alpha   90.00
_cell.angle_beta   90.00
_cell.angle_gamma   90.00
#
_symmetry.space_group_name_H-M   'P 1'
#
loop_
_entity.id
_entity.type
_entity.pdbx_description
1 polymer ?
#
loop_
_entity_poly.entity_id
_entity_poly.type
_entity_poly.pdbx_seq_one_letter_code
_entity_poly.pdbx_strand_id
1 'polypeptide(L)'
;MKKPGNFSQQNFRTSAERHVARQHFRKNSAITTTEIHATPDGHPVKQTGKHTWTIGDTGIVIHKSFRSPVTGRFNFTLTRGDDYFGQDFTFFEALRTADRLISGLRFQYPGSKH
;
A
#
# COMPACT_ATOMS: atom_id res chain seq x y z
N MET A 1 -23.07 36.44 58.47
CA MET A 1 -23.08 34.98 58.24
C MET A 1 -22.50 34.67 56.88
N LYS A 2 -21.34 34.00 56.76
CA LYS A 2 -21.05 32.82 55.91
C LYS A 2 -19.69 32.26 56.34
N LYS A 3 -19.63 30.94 56.56
CA LYS A 3 -18.48 30.17 57.05
C LYS A 3 -17.48 29.87 55.90
N PRO A 4 -16.18 29.67 56.18
CA PRO A 4 -15.17 29.31 55.18
C PRO A 4 -15.23 27.81 54.85
N GLY A 5 -15.09 27.46 53.56
CA GLY A 5 -15.11 26.09 53.06
C GLY A 5 -13.70 25.51 52.91
N ASN A 6 -13.53 24.31 53.44
CA ASN A 6 -12.30 23.51 53.50
C ASN A 6 -11.77 23.03 52.14
N PHE A 7 -10.46 22.78 52.13
CA PHE A 7 -9.66 22.05 51.13
C PHE A 7 -10.23 20.68 50.74
N SER A 8 -10.07 20.28 49.47
CA SER A 8 -9.30 19.06 49.08
C SER A 8 -9.42 18.69 47.59
N GLN A 9 -8.25 18.31 47.06
CA GLN A 9 -7.97 17.40 45.93
C GLN A 9 -8.09 17.88 44.48
N GLN A 10 -6.88 18.01 43.91
CA GLN A 10 -6.53 17.95 42.50
C GLN A 10 -7.29 16.83 41.78
N ASN A 11 -7.85 17.16 40.60
CA ASN A 11 -8.01 16.21 39.51
C ASN A 11 -8.14 17.00 38.21
N PHE A 12 -7.05 17.07 37.46
CA PHE A 12 -7.07 17.48 36.07
C PHE A 12 -7.92 16.48 35.28
N ARG A 13 -9.10 16.88 34.83
CA ARG A 13 -9.85 16.16 33.80
C ARG A 13 -10.05 17.10 32.63
N THR A 14 -9.16 16.94 31.66
CA THR A 14 -9.27 17.50 30.31
C THR A 14 -10.58 17.06 29.69
N SER A 15 -11.38 18.07 29.33
CA SER A 15 -12.46 17.97 28.37
C SER A 15 -11.89 17.51 27.03
N ALA A 16 -12.26 16.30 26.62
CA ALA A 16 -12.24 15.88 25.23
C ALA A 16 -13.30 14.78 25.11
N GLU A 17 -14.50 15.20 24.70
CA GLU A 17 -15.57 14.32 24.25
C GLU A 17 -14.99 13.30 23.26
N ARG A 18 -14.80 12.06 23.73
CA ARG A 18 -14.51 10.93 22.85
C ARG A 18 -15.79 10.61 22.08
N HIS A 19 -15.96 11.28 20.94
CA HIS A 19 -16.89 10.89 19.90
C HIS A 19 -16.46 9.53 19.32
N VAL A 20 -16.83 8.45 20.01
CA VAL A 20 -16.84 7.11 19.43
C VAL A 20 -18.17 6.97 18.69
N ALA A 21 -18.16 7.24 17.38
CA ALA A 21 -19.31 6.98 16.55
C ALA A 21 -18.92 6.46 15.16
N ARG A 22 -19.25 5.17 14.97
CA ARG A 22 -19.66 4.52 13.73
C ARG A 22 -18.55 4.29 12.71
N GLN A 23 -17.92 3.13 12.89
CA GLN A 23 -17.36 2.32 11.81
C GLN A 23 -18.45 2.11 10.75
N HIS A 24 -18.57 3.03 9.80
CA HIS A 24 -19.30 2.78 8.57
C HIS A 24 -18.55 1.67 7.84
N PHE A 25 -19.13 0.48 7.85
CA PHE A 25 -18.83 -0.58 6.89
C PHE A 25 -19.07 0.02 5.50
N ARG A 26 -18.03 0.64 4.94
CA ARG A 26 -18.06 1.10 3.55
C ARG A 26 -18.29 -0.16 2.74
N LYS A 27 -19.50 -0.25 2.18
CA LYS A 27 -19.86 -1.20 1.12
C LYS A 27 -18.64 -1.33 0.21
N ASN A 28 -18.18 -2.56 0.05
CA ASN A 28 -17.17 -2.97 -0.90
C ASN A 28 -17.56 -2.35 -2.24
N SER A 29 -17.01 -1.18 -2.56
CA SER A 29 -16.98 -0.70 -3.93
C SER A 29 -16.14 -1.75 -4.61
N ALA A 30 -16.80 -2.69 -5.28
CA ALA A 30 -16.15 -3.62 -6.19
C ALA A 30 -15.33 -2.72 -7.10
N ILE A 31 -14.03 -2.67 -6.81
CA ILE A 31 -13.07 -1.98 -7.64
C ILE A 31 -13.21 -2.72 -8.95
N THR A 32 -13.73 -2.06 -9.98
CA THR A 32 -13.65 -2.54 -11.35
C THR A 32 -12.20 -2.89 -11.58
N THR A 33 -11.87 -4.17 -11.47
CA THR A 33 -10.55 -4.66 -11.80
C THR A 33 -10.48 -4.44 -13.30
N THR A 34 -9.78 -3.40 -13.74
CA THR A 34 -9.32 -3.34 -15.12
C THR A 34 -8.54 -4.63 -15.29
N GLU A 35 -9.14 -5.62 -15.96
CA GLU A 35 -8.54 -6.93 -16.11
C GLU A 35 -7.34 -6.77 -17.04
N ILE A 36 -6.17 -6.63 -16.44
CA ILE A 36 -4.90 -6.56 -17.16
C ILE A 36 -4.40 -7.99 -17.28
N HIS A 37 -4.43 -8.52 -18.50
CA HIS A 37 -4.06 -9.89 -18.83
C HIS A 37 -2.62 -10.02 -19.33
N ALA A 38 -1.94 -8.91 -19.60
CA ALA A 38 -0.55 -8.89 -20.06
C ALA A 38 0.21 -7.63 -19.62
N THR A 39 1.53 -7.73 -19.52
CA THR A 39 2.44 -6.58 -19.38
C THR A 39 2.53 -5.80 -20.71
N PRO A 40 3.09 -4.58 -20.71
CA PRO A 40 3.36 -3.84 -21.96
C PRO A 40 4.13 -4.64 -23.02
N ASP A 41 5.11 -5.46 -22.62
CA ASP A 41 5.89 -6.28 -23.56
C ASP A 41 5.21 -7.63 -23.88
N GLY A 42 3.97 -7.84 -23.42
CA GLY A 42 3.15 -8.99 -23.78
C GLY A 42 3.30 -10.22 -22.88
N HIS A 43 3.98 -10.10 -21.74
CA HIS A 43 4.09 -11.22 -20.80
C HIS A 43 2.74 -11.44 -20.09
N PRO A 44 2.25 -12.69 -19.99
CA PRO A 44 0.95 -12.96 -19.41
C PRO A 44 0.92 -12.58 -17.92
N VAL A 45 -0.14 -11.89 -17.49
CA VAL A 45 -0.35 -11.48 -16.11
C VAL A 45 -1.53 -12.27 -15.56
N LYS A 46 -1.30 -13.00 -14.46
CA LYS A 46 -2.35 -13.75 -13.78
C LYS A 46 -2.54 -13.23 -12.37
N GLN A 47 -3.77 -12.86 -12.03
CA GLN A 47 -4.12 -12.55 -10.64
C GLN A 47 -4.28 -13.86 -9.85
N THR A 48 -3.42 -14.07 -8.85
CA THR A 48 -3.41 -15.30 -8.03
C THR A 48 -4.04 -15.10 -6.66
N GLY A 49 -4.26 -13.85 -6.26
CA GLY A 49 -4.99 -13.50 -5.04
C GLY A 49 -5.61 -12.12 -5.14
N LYS A 50 -6.35 -11.71 -4.11
CA LYS A 50 -7.03 -10.39 -4.09
C LYS A 50 -6.07 -9.21 -4.36
N HIS A 51 -4.81 -9.35 -3.95
CA HIS A 51 -3.79 -8.31 -3.98
C HIS A 51 -2.46 -8.79 -4.58
N THR A 52 -2.49 -9.85 -5.38
CA THR A 52 -1.29 -10.53 -5.89
C THR A 52 -1.46 -10.89 -7.36
N TRP A 53 -0.46 -10.55 -8.17
CA TRP A 53 -0.36 -10.90 -9.58
C TRP A 53 0.99 -11.55 -9.89
N THR A 54 1.00 -12.56 -10.74
CA THR A 54 2.21 -13.26 -11.21
C THR A 54 2.41 -13.03 -12.69
N ILE A 55 3.68 -12.91 -13.12
CA ILE A 55 4.04 -12.65 -14.51
C ILE A 55 4.57 -13.94 -15.16
N GLY A 56 3.75 -14.61 -15.97
CA GLY A 56 4.07 -15.88 -16.62
C GLY A 56 4.79 -16.87 -15.70
N ASP A 57 5.84 -17.52 -16.24
CA ASP A 57 6.69 -18.46 -15.50
C ASP A 57 7.99 -17.82 -15.00
N THR A 58 8.01 -16.49 -14.87
CA THR A 58 9.24 -15.72 -14.57
C THR A 58 9.64 -15.76 -13.08
N GLY A 59 8.72 -16.19 -12.22
CA GLY A 59 8.82 -16.10 -10.77
C GLY A 59 8.63 -14.68 -10.22
N ILE A 60 8.31 -13.70 -11.07
CA ILE A 60 8.04 -12.32 -10.65
C ILE A 60 6.61 -12.20 -10.10
N VAL A 61 6.49 -11.58 -8.94
CA VAL A 61 5.21 -11.34 -8.26
C VAL A 61 5.04 -9.85 -7.96
N ILE A 62 3.87 -9.32 -8.29
CA ILE A 62 3.43 -7.97 -7.92
C ILE A 62 2.46 -8.09 -6.75
N HIS A 63 2.73 -7.38 -5.66
CA HIS A 63 1.81 -7.28 -4.53
C HIS A 63 1.29 -5.86 -4.36
N LYS A 64 -0.02 -5.72 -4.16
CA LYS A 64 -0.61 -4.44 -3.77
C LYS A 64 -0.35 -4.21 -2.27
N SER A 65 0.41 -3.17 -1.97
CA SER A 65 0.65 -2.72 -0.59
C SER A 65 -0.57 -2.01 0.00
N PHE A 66 -0.50 -1.74 1.30
CA PHE A 66 -1.44 -0.85 1.97
C PHE A 66 -1.41 0.55 1.34
N ARG A 67 -2.51 1.27 1.53
CA ARG A 67 -2.62 2.65 1.07
C ARG A 67 -1.58 3.50 1.81
N SER A 68 -0.74 4.19 1.06
CA SER A 68 0.24 5.12 1.63
C SER A 68 -0.47 6.18 2.49
N PRO A 69 -0.04 6.39 3.74
CA PRO A 69 -0.60 7.44 4.59
C PRO A 69 -0.20 8.85 4.09
N VAL A 70 0.92 8.96 3.38
CA VAL A 70 1.46 10.23 2.88
C VAL A 70 0.78 10.63 1.57
N THR A 71 0.74 9.74 0.58
CA THR A 71 0.22 10.07 -0.76
C THR A 71 -1.25 9.69 -0.93
N GLY A 72 -1.80 8.85 -0.04
CA GLY A 72 -3.15 8.32 -0.19
C GLY A 72 -3.31 7.39 -1.41
N ARG A 73 -2.23 6.91 -2.02
CA ARG A 73 -2.29 5.98 -3.16
C ARG A 73 -1.98 4.56 -2.70
N PHE A 74 -2.51 3.58 -3.41
CA PHE A 74 -2.04 2.20 -3.26
C PHE A 74 -0.75 2.07 -4.06
N ASN A 75 0.29 1.61 -3.38
CA ASN A 75 1.56 1.31 -4.02
C ASN A 75 1.65 -0.20 -4.26
N PHE A 76 2.54 -0.60 -5.14
CA PHE A 76 2.76 -1.98 -5.52
C PHE A 76 4.23 -2.33 -5.34
N THR A 77 4.48 -3.51 -4.77
CA THR A 77 5.82 -4.05 -4.61
C THR A 77 6.09 -5.10 -5.69
N LEU A 78 7.35 -5.25 -6.05
CA LEU A 78 7.80 -6.26 -7.01
C LEU A 78 8.85 -7.18 -6.37
N THR A 79 8.64 -8.48 -6.43
CA THR A 79 9.55 -9.50 -5.90
C THR A 79 9.82 -10.60 -6.92
N ARG A 80 10.95 -11.31 -6.76
CA ARG A 80 11.28 -12.54 -7.50
C ARG A 80 11.99 -13.50 -6.55
N GLY A 81 11.30 -14.55 -6.09
CA GLY A 81 11.82 -15.36 -5.00
C GLY A 81 12.07 -14.50 -3.75
N ASP A 82 13.31 -14.52 -3.24
CA ASP A 82 13.73 -13.71 -2.10
C ASP A 82 14.18 -12.29 -2.48
N ASP A 83 14.29 -11.98 -3.77
CA ASP A 83 14.70 -10.67 -4.24
C ASP A 83 13.57 -9.66 -4.18
N TYR A 84 13.90 -8.46 -3.68
CA TYR A 84 12.98 -7.33 -3.56
C TYR A 84 13.43 -6.16 -4.45
N PHE A 85 12.54 -5.67 -5.31
CA PHE A 85 12.87 -4.66 -6.32
C PHE A 85 12.26 -3.27 -6.07
N GLY A 86 11.43 -3.09 -5.04
CA GLY A 86 10.87 -1.79 -4.63
C GLY A 86 9.40 -1.84 -4.16
N GLN A 87 8.92 -0.75 -3.52
CA GLN A 87 7.56 -0.64 -2.94
C GLN A 87 6.62 0.36 -3.61
N ASP A 88 7.19 1.39 -4.26
CA ASP A 88 6.46 2.62 -4.56
C ASP A 88 6.03 2.72 -6.02
N PHE A 89 5.73 1.57 -6.63
CA PHE A 89 5.23 1.53 -8.00
C PHE A 89 3.72 1.79 -8.02
N THR A 90 3.26 2.51 -9.04
CA THR A 90 1.91 2.27 -9.56
C THR A 90 1.86 0.86 -10.19
N PHE A 91 0.66 0.29 -10.35
CA PHE A 91 0.54 -1.04 -10.95
C PHE A 91 1.19 -1.11 -12.34
N PHE A 92 1.00 -0.08 -13.16
CA PHE A 92 1.59 -0.03 -14.50
C PHE A 92 3.13 0.10 -14.49
N GLU A 93 3.69 0.86 -13.55
CA GLU A 93 5.14 0.92 -13.37
C GLU A 93 5.70 -0.42 -12.92
N ALA A 94 4.98 -1.16 -12.06
CA ALA A 94 5.37 -2.51 -11.67
C ALA A 94 5.40 -3.46 -12.88
N LEU A 95 4.42 -3.38 -13.79
CA LEU A 95 4.40 -4.18 -15.01
C LEU A 95 5.57 -3.86 -15.95
N ARG A 96 5.81 -2.58 -16.25
CA ARG A 96 6.97 -2.15 -17.05
C ARG A 96 8.30 -2.55 -16.39
N THR A 97 8.33 -2.56 -15.07
CA THR A 97 9.51 -2.97 -14.32
C THR A 97 9.72 -4.48 -14.43
N ALA A 98 8.67 -5.28 -14.36
CA ALA A 98 8.75 -6.72 -14.59
C ALA A 98 9.35 -7.00 -15.98
N ASP A 99 8.88 -6.31 -17.01
CA ASP A 99 9.42 -6.42 -18.38
C ASP A 99 10.93 -6.16 -18.42
N ARG A 100 11.39 -5.07 -17.79
CA ARG A 100 12.83 -4.76 -17.67
C ARG A 100 13.62 -5.88 -17.00
N LEU A 101 13.09 -6.45 -15.90
CA LEU A 101 13.75 -7.55 -15.20
C LEU A 101 13.81 -8.82 -16.06
N ILE A 102 12.75 -9.11 -16.82
CA ILE A 102 12.72 -10.25 -17.75
C ILE A 102 13.76 -10.07 -18.87
N SER A 103 13.89 -8.86 -19.41
CA SER A 103 14.92 -8.53 -20.40
C SER A 103 16.35 -8.43 -19.82
N GLY A 104 16.55 -8.68 -18.53
CA GLY A 104 17.86 -8.58 -17.87
C GLY A 104 18.37 -7.15 -17.65
N LEU A 105 17.50 -6.15 -17.82
CA LEU A 105 17.85 -4.74 -17.56
C LEU A 105 17.83 -4.49 -16.05
N ARG A 106 18.97 -4.05 -15.50
CA ARG A 106 19.11 -3.71 -14.08
C ARG A 106 18.41 -2.38 -13.77
N PHE A 107 17.92 -2.25 -12.54
CA PHE A 107 17.51 -0.95 -11.99
C PHE A 107 18.71 -0.01 -11.92
N GLN A 108 18.70 1.05 -12.73
CA GLN A 108 19.46 2.26 -12.42
C GLN A 108 18.56 3.14 -11.57
N TYR A 109 18.83 3.18 -10.26
CA TYR A 109 18.27 4.23 -9.43
C TYR A 109 18.95 5.55 -9.83
N PRO A 110 18.21 6.65 -10.04
CA PRO A 110 18.82 7.97 -10.22
C PRO A 110 19.52 8.35 -8.90
N GLY A 111 20.78 7.94 -8.76
CA GLY A 111 21.55 8.06 -7.53
C GLY A 111 22.59 6.95 -7.31
N SER A 112 22.47 5.80 -7.97
CA SER A 112 23.51 4.76 -7.94
C SER A 112 24.66 5.16 -8.87
N LYS A 113 25.61 5.96 -8.36
CA LYS A 113 26.90 6.18 -9.02
C LYS A 113 27.76 4.93 -8.80
N HIS A 114 28.35 4.43 -9.90
CA HIS A 114 29.41 3.43 -9.90
C HIS A 114 30.66 3.95 -9.18
#